data_AF-A0A1I4DFD1-F1
#
_entry.id   AF-A0A1I4DFD1-F1
#
_cell.length_a   1.000
_cell.length_b   1.000
_cell.length_c   1.000
_cell.angle_alpha   90.00
_cell.angle_beta   90.00
_cell.angle_gamma   90.00
#
_symmetry.space_group_name_H-M   'P 1'
#
loop_
_entity.id
_entity.type
_entity.pdbx_description
1 polymer ?
#
loop_
_entity_poly.entity_id
_entity_poly.type
_entity_poly.pdbx_seq_one_letter_code
_entity_poly.pdbx_strand_id
1 'polypeptide(L)'
;MIATIHLAGPPQLSGLYQACVRCGHVLQDYTGRQVMVPEGQDPTLAVWPEGHRIAISGNATWTVANDAPLTNGETECKAAQ
;
A
#
# COMPACT_ATOMS: atom_id res chain seq x y z
N MET A 1 1.17 14.00 -9.15
CA MET A 1 1.73 12.67 -8.88
C MET A 1 0.72 11.63 -9.34
N ILE A 2 1.17 10.52 -9.91
CA ILE A 2 0.30 9.39 -10.26
C ILE A 2 0.42 8.38 -9.11
N ALA A 3 -0.69 8.01 -8.50
CA ALA A 3 -0.73 7.04 -7.41
C ALA A 3 -1.64 5.86 -7.75
N THR A 4 -1.24 4.67 -7.31
CA THR A 4 -2.07 3.46 -7.40
C THR A 4 -2.65 3.15 -6.04
N ILE A 5 -3.96 2.93 -5.96
CA ILE A 5 -4.68 2.58 -4.75
C ILE A 5 -4.75 1.06 -4.62
N HIS A 6 -4.22 0.55 -3.52
CA HIS A 6 -4.20 -0.84 -3.13
C HIS A 6 -5.10 -1.06 -1.90
N LEU A 7 -5.49 -2.31 -1.65
CA LEU A 7 -6.29 -2.68 -0.50
C LEU A 7 -5.47 -3.55 0.44
N ALA A 8 -5.12 -3.01 1.61
CA ALA A 8 -4.26 -3.68 2.58
C ALA A 8 -4.85 -5.02 3.03
N GLY A 9 -4.09 -6.10 2.88
CA GLY A 9 -4.46 -7.42 3.34
C GLY A 9 -3.98 -7.74 4.74
N PRO A 10 -4.33 -8.95 5.23
CA PRO A 10 -3.84 -9.41 6.52
C PRO A 10 -2.31 -9.53 6.48
N PRO A 11 -1.61 -9.17 7.57
CA PRO A 11 -0.19 -9.44 7.71
C PRO A 11 0.10 -10.94 7.57
N GLN A 12 1.07 -11.27 6.72
CA GLN A 12 1.49 -12.63 6.43
C GLN A 12 2.79 -12.95 7.16
N LEU A 13 3.09 -14.25 7.30
CA LEU A 13 4.36 -14.73 7.88
C LEU A 13 4.67 -14.10 9.25
N SER A 14 3.69 -14.07 10.15
CA SER A 14 3.81 -13.42 11.48
C SER A 14 4.10 -11.92 11.42
N GLY A 15 3.66 -11.23 10.36
CA GLY A 15 3.82 -9.79 10.20
C GLY A 15 5.05 -9.37 9.37
N LEU A 16 5.76 -10.31 8.74
CA LEU A 16 6.94 -10.01 7.91
C LEU A 16 6.61 -9.47 6.52
N TYR A 17 5.37 -9.60 6.08
CA TYR A 17 4.93 -9.13 4.77
C TYR A 17 3.46 -8.72 4.80
N GLN A 18 3.11 -7.68 4.05
CA GLN A 18 1.72 -7.32 3.79
C GLN A 18 1.52 -7.10 2.29
N ALA A 19 0.50 -7.74 1.74
CA ALA A 19 0.11 -7.65 0.33
C ALA A 19 -1.20 -6.90 0.16
N CYS A 20 -1.40 -6.37 -1.04
CA CYS A 20 -2.72 -6.00 -1.51
C CYS A 20 -3.57 -7.25 -1.72
N VAL A 21 -4.75 -7.36 -1.08
CA VAL A 21 -5.65 -8.52 -1.27
C VAL A 21 -6.21 -8.61 -2.69
N ARG A 22 -6.21 -7.50 -3.43
CA ARG A 22 -6.83 -7.43 -4.76
C ARG A 22 -5.88 -7.84 -5.88
N CYS A 23 -4.64 -7.35 -5.83
CA CYS A 23 -3.67 -7.55 -6.91
C CYS A 23 -2.38 -8.27 -6.49
N GLY A 24 -2.23 -8.58 -5.19
CA GLY A 24 -1.04 -9.25 -4.66
C GLY A 24 0.20 -8.35 -4.51
N HIS A 25 0.13 -7.07 -4.90
CA HIS A 25 1.25 -6.14 -4.79
C HIS A 25 1.76 -6.03 -3.34
N VAL A 26 3.08 -6.02 -3.18
CA VAL A 26 3.77 -5.85 -1.91
C VAL A 26 3.53 -4.44 -1.37
N LEU A 27 2.82 -4.34 -0.25
CA LEU A 27 2.63 -3.06 0.46
C LEU A 27 3.70 -2.84 1.52
N GLN A 28 4.20 -3.95 2.09
CA GLN A 28 5.25 -3.94 3.10
C GLN A 28 6.09 -5.22 3.00
N ASP A 29 7.41 -5.05 2.98
CA ASP A 29 8.37 -6.15 3.02
C ASP A 29 9.47 -5.87 4.06
N TYR A 30 9.40 -6.57 5.19
CA TYR A 30 10.39 -6.49 6.27
C TYR A 30 11.69 -7.26 5.97
N THR A 31 11.76 -7.98 4.84
CA THR A 31 13.01 -8.61 4.38
C THR A 31 13.95 -7.62 3.70
N GLY A 32 13.51 -6.37 3.50
CA GLY A 32 14.33 -5.25 3.03
C GLY A 32 14.51 -5.17 1.52
N ARG A 33 13.71 -5.91 0.71
CA ARG A 33 13.81 -5.88 -0.76
C ARG A 33 12.96 -4.76 -1.37
N GLN A 34 11.89 -4.36 -0.70
CA GLN A 34 11.08 -3.17 -1.05
C GLN A 34 10.66 -2.44 0.23
N VAL A 35 11.29 -1.30 0.51
CA VAL A 35 10.92 -0.44 1.64
C VAL A 35 9.94 0.62 1.15
N MET A 36 8.70 0.49 1.58
CA MET A 36 7.67 1.52 1.45
C MET A 36 7.72 2.40 2.68
N VAL A 37 7.84 3.72 2.48
CA VAL A 37 7.95 4.69 3.57
C VAL A 37 6.67 5.54 3.60
N PRO A 38 6.08 5.80 4.78
CA PRO A 38 4.99 6.75 4.86
C PRO A 38 5.46 8.12 4.35
N GLU A 39 4.65 8.79 3.53
CA GLU A 39 5.01 10.11 3.01
C GLU A 39 5.30 11.09 4.18
N GLY A 40 6.47 11.74 4.14
CA GLY A 40 6.86 12.74 5.14
C GLY A 40 7.35 12.21 6.49
N GLN A 41 7.58 10.91 6.65
CA GLN A 41 8.12 10.32 7.89
C GLN A 41 9.57 9.82 7.72
N ASP A 42 10.34 9.81 8.81
CA ASP A 42 11.65 9.12 8.92
C ASP A 42 11.50 7.65 8.48
N PRO A 43 12.57 6.99 7.96
CA PRO A 43 12.52 5.67 7.32
C PRO A 43 12.18 4.56 8.32
N THR A 44 10.92 4.55 8.71
CA THR A 44 10.26 3.56 9.55
C THR A 44 9.31 2.81 8.63
N LEU A 45 9.33 1.49 8.73
CA LEU A 45 8.51 0.61 7.92
C LEU A 45 7.02 0.95 8.10
N ALA A 46 6.32 1.23 7.00
CA ALA A 46 4.91 1.61 7.01
C ALA A 46 4.00 0.40 7.30
N VAL A 47 3.23 0.43 8.39
CA VAL A 47 2.25 -0.62 8.72
C VAL A 47 0.84 -0.11 8.42
N TRP A 48 0.05 -0.91 7.70
CA TRP A 48 -1.30 -0.53 7.31
C TRP A 48 -2.37 -1.36 8.02
N PRO A 49 -3.47 -0.74 8.48
CA PRO A 49 -4.61 -1.49 8.97
C PRO A 49 -5.21 -2.34 7.84
N GLU A 50 -5.60 -3.58 8.17
CA GLU A 50 -6.26 -4.47 7.20
C GLU A 50 -7.54 -3.83 6.64
N GLY A 51 -7.78 -4.00 5.34
CA GLY A 51 -8.95 -3.48 4.65
C GLY A 51 -8.90 -1.99 4.30
N HIS A 52 -7.82 -1.28 4.62
CA HIS A 52 -7.66 0.12 4.26
C HIS A 52 -7.16 0.30 2.82
N ARG A 53 -7.61 1.39 2.19
CA ARG A 53 -7.09 1.86 0.90
C ARG A 53 -5.74 2.54 1.09
N ILE A 54 -4.71 2.05 0.41
CA ILE A 54 -3.32 2.54 0.49
C ILE A 54 -2.92 3.09 -0.87
N ALA A 55 -2.59 4.37 -0.92
CA ALA A 55 -2.04 5.00 -2.12
C ALA A 55 -0.52 4.81 -2.16
N ILE A 56 -0.01 4.50 -3.34
CA ILE A 56 1.43 4.29 -3.60
C ILE A 56 1.84 5.16 -4.78
N SER A 57 2.85 6.02 -4.58
CA SER A 57 3.51 6.77 -5.65
C SER A 57 5.04 6.63 -5.52
N GLY A 58 5.64 5.79 -6.36
CA GLY A 58 7.03 5.38 -6.20
C GLY A 58 7.22 4.61 -4.88
N ASN A 59 8.07 5.10 -3.99
CA ASN A 59 8.30 4.52 -2.66
C ASN A 59 7.48 5.23 -1.56
N ALA A 60 6.78 6.32 -1.90
CA ALA A 60 5.96 7.07 -0.96
C ALA A 60 4.57 6.43 -0.88
N THR A 61 4.06 6.32 0.35
CA THR A 61 2.82 5.60 0.63
C THR A 61 2.00 6.30 1.71
N TRP A 62 0.66 6.23 1.61
CA TRP A 62 -0.24 6.82 2.61
C TRP A 62 -1.62 6.16 2.61
N THR A 63 -2.36 6.27 3.72
CA THR A 63 -3.76 5.82 3.82
C THR A 63 -4.70 6.81 3.13
N VAL A 64 -5.72 6.28 2.46
CA VAL A 64 -6.82 7.04 1.88
C VAL A 64 -8.12 6.60 2.51
N ALA A 65 -9.08 7.51 2.68
CA ALA A 65 -10.40 7.14 3.20
C ALA A 65 -11.10 6.15 2.25
N ASN A 66 -11.80 5.16 2.82
CA ASN A 66 -12.41 4.09 2.04
C ASN A 66 -13.51 4.58 1.07
N ASP A 67 -14.19 5.67 1.45
CA ASP A 67 -15.27 6.33 0.70
C ASP A 67 -14.79 7.52 -0.16
N ALA A 68 -13.51 7.89 -0.10
CA ALA A 68 -13.00 9.00 -0.90
C ALA A 68 -13.04 8.66 -2.40
N PRO A 69 -13.56 9.56 -3.27
CA PRO A 69 -13.50 9.37 -4.71
C PRO A 69 -12.04 9.38 -5.18
N LEU A 70 -11.77 8.69 -6.30
CA LEU A 70 -10.47 8.79 -6.97
C LEU A 70 -10.31 10.19 -7.57
N THR A 71 -9.12 10.76 -7.42
CA THR A 71 -8.70 11.96 -8.15
C THR A 71 -8.18 11.61 -9.54
N ASN A 72 -8.03 12.61 -10.42
CA ASN A 72 -7.54 12.41 -11.80
C ASN A 72 -6.13 11.78 -11.90
N GLY A 73 -5.35 11.78 -10.82
CA GLY A 73 -4.03 11.15 -10.75
C GLY A 73 -4.03 9.75 -10.12
N GLU A 74 -5.18 9.24 -9.71
CA GLU A 74 -5.29 7.99 -8.96
C GLU A 74 -5.96 6.90 -9.78
N THR A 75 -5.47 5.68 -9.62
CA THR A 75 -6.08 4.49 -10.22
C THR A 75 -6.16 3.39 -9.17
N GLU A 76 -7.22 2.59 -9.18
CA GLU A 76 -7.23 1.38 -8.35
C GLU A 76 -6.43 0.26 -9.00
N CYS A 77 -5.70 -0.49 -8.17
CA CYS A 77 -5.07 -1.70 -8.61
C CYS A 77 -6.13 -2.70 -9.12
N LYS A 78 -5.73 -3.49 -10.12
CA LYS A 78 -6.55 -4.56 -10.70
C LYS A 78 -5.87 -5.89 -10.45
N ALA A 79 -6.67 -6.94 -10.26
CA ALA A 79 -6.13 -8.30 -10.21
C ALA A 79 -5.35 -8.61 -11.49
N ALA A 80 -4.21 -9.28 -11.36
CA ALA A 80 -3.58 -9.91 -12.51
C ALA A 80 -4.56 -10.98 -13.01
N GLN A 81 -5.03 -10.85 -14.25
CA GLN A 81 -5.85 -11.87 -14.92
C GLN A 81 -4.98 -13.08 -15.26
#